data_AF-A0A7C2Y1W3-F1
#
_entry.id   AF-A0A7C2Y1W3-F1
#
_cell.length_a   1.000
_cell.length_b   1.000
_cell.length_c   1.000
_cell.angle_alpha   90.00
_cell.angle_beta   90.00
_cell.angle_gamma   90.00
#
_symmetry.space_group_name_H-M   'P 1'
#
loop_
_entity.id
_entity.type
_entity.pdbx_description
1 polymer ?
#
loop_
_entity_poly.entity_id
_entity_poly.type
_entity_poly.pdbx_seq_one_letter_code
_entity_poly.pdbx_strand_id
1 'polypeptide(L)'
;MTTAGQYTRVPYEEGEICVVSGKHLVEGDVALIVRGRRVPLCITKVDTFLKYSEKYFARMQPKGALFQEEMSAPSGAALGGISSGWFLFGLYVLAALVFGGMSGYSAVSKGLKPIPHFFIGFFLSAFGYLYVLTRPAVAKEGEIPAGLVKVPATTAPLPCPGCGYTNHPSAKQCVGCGGKLEPMMESEVARAMRLLETNR
;
A
#
# COMPACT_ATOMS: atom_id res chain seq x y z
N MET A 1 -30.19 34.15 -27.43
CA MET A 1 -29.22 35.13 -27.93
C MET A 1 -27.95 34.94 -27.13
N THR A 2 -27.00 34.19 -27.68
CA THR A 2 -25.83 33.67 -26.96
C THR A 2 -24.60 34.48 -27.38
N THR A 3 -23.85 34.91 -26.37
CA THR A 3 -22.74 35.84 -26.39
C THR A 3 -21.60 35.41 -27.32
N ALA A 4 -21.39 36.19 -28.38
CA ALA A 4 -20.12 36.30 -29.08
C ALA A 4 -19.20 37.21 -28.22
N GLY A 5 -18.40 36.63 -27.34
CA GLY A 5 -17.49 37.39 -26.49
C GLY A 5 -16.44 36.51 -25.84
N GLN A 6 -15.17 36.96 -25.90
CA GLN A 6 -13.99 36.41 -25.23
C GLN A 6 -13.23 35.24 -25.89
N TYR A 7 -13.00 35.28 -27.20
CA TYR A 7 -11.85 34.58 -27.77
C TYR A 7 -10.94 35.57 -28.48
N THR A 8 -9.68 35.63 -28.05
CA THR A 8 -8.66 36.47 -28.69
C THR A 8 -8.28 35.83 -30.02
N ARG A 9 -8.56 36.53 -31.12
CA ARG A 9 -8.15 36.12 -32.46
C ARG A 9 -6.71 36.53 -32.68
N VAL A 10 -5.89 35.60 -33.15
CA VAL A 10 -4.47 35.78 -33.46
C VAL A 10 -4.26 35.33 -34.92
N PRO A 11 -3.40 36.02 -35.70
CA PRO A 11 -3.06 35.56 -37.05
C PRO A 11 -2.45 34.16 -37.00
N TYR A 12 -2.71 33.35 -38.04
CA TYR A 12 -2.14 32.01 -38.18
C TYR A 12 -0.61 32.05 -38.32
N GLU A 13 0.06 30.96 -37.95
CA GLU A 13 1.49 30.75 -38.17
C GLU A 13 1.71 29.72 -39.29
N GLU A 14 2.78 29.89 -40.07
CA GLU A 14 3.10 28.97 -41.17
C GLU A 14 3.37 27.55 -40.65
N GLY A 15 2.74 26.55 -41.28
CA GLY A 15 2.85 25.15 -40.88
C GLY A 15 1.81 24.66 -39.88
N GLU A 16 0.93 25.53 -39.37
CA GLU A 16 -0.15 25.15 -38.47
C GLU A 16 -1.23 24.29 -39.18
N ILE A 17 -1.84 23.37 -38.43
CA ILE A 17 -2.89 22.45 -38.92
C ILE A 17 -4.18 22.75 -38.16
N CYS A 18 -5.28 22.90 -38.90
CA CYS A 18 -6.59 23.09 -38.30
C CYS A 18 -7.00 21.91 -37.42
N VAL A 19 -7.34 22.18 -36.16
CA VAL A 19 -7.71 21.16 -35.16
C VAL A 19 -9.01 20.42 -35.52
N VAL A 20 -9.89 21.06 -36.26
CA VAL A 20 -11.19 20.48 -36.65
C VAL A 20 -11.09 19.65 -37.92
N SER A 21 -10.39 20.16 -38.95
CA SER A 21 -10.36 19.55 -40.28
C SER A 21 -9.10 18.74 -40.56
N GLY A 22 -8.02 18.93 -39.80
CA GLY A 22 -6.72 18.31 -40.05
C GLY A 22 -5.99 18.82 -41.29
N LYS A 23 -6.44 19.93 -41.89
CA LYS A 23 -5.81 20.55 -43.06
C LYS A 23 -4.80 21.63 -42.66
N HIS A 24 -3.76 21.83 -43.46
CA HIS A 24 -2.85 22.95 -43.32
C HIS A 24 -3.60 24.28 -43.46
N LEU A 25 -3.24 25.25 -42.62
CA LEU A 25 -3.77 26.60 -42.69
C LEU A 25 -3.19 27.33 -43.90
N VAL A 26 -4.03 28.18 -44.51
CA VAL A 26 -3.68 29.03 -45.66
C VAL A 26 -3.79 30.51 -45.28
N GLU A 27 -3.24 31.39 -46.12
CA GLU A 27 -3.38 32.85 -45.97
C GLU A 27 -4.85 33.24 -45.78
N GLY A 28 -5.17 33.81 -44.61
CA GLY A 28 -6.53 34.23 -44.22
C GLY A 28 -7.21 33.38 -43.15
N ASP A 29 -6.58 32.27 -42.74
CA ASP A 29 -7.05 31.49 -41.58
C ASP A 29 -6.67 32.15 -40.23
N VAL A 30 -7.28 31.66 -39.14
CA VAL A 30 -7.19 32.30 -37.82
C VAL A 30 -6.84 31.30 -36.72
N ALA A 31 -6.08 31.76 -35.73
CA ALA A 31 -5.90 31.04 -34.47
C ALA A 31 -6.72 31.71 -33.37
N LEU A 32 -7.35 30.91 -32.50
CA LEU A 32 -8.05 31.40 -31.32
C LEU A 32 -7.26 31.08 -30.06
N ILE A 33 -7.10 32.05 -29.15
CA ILE A 33 -6.64 31.77 -27.80
C ILE A 33 -7.85 31.39 -26.95
N VAL A 34 -7.85 30.16 -26.46
CA VAL A 34 -8.88 29.64 -25.57
C VAL A 34 -8.21 29.07 -24.34
N ARG A 35 -8.57 29.60 -23.16
CA ARG A 35 -7.98 29.17 -21.86
C ARG A 35 -6.45 29.19 -21.87
N GLY A 36 -5.86 30.22 -22.48
CA GLY A 36 -4.41 30.39 -22.59
C GLY A 36 -3.71 29.48 -23.61
N ARG A 37 -4.45 28.67 -24.39
CA ARG A 37 -3.90 27.81 -25.45
C ARG A 37 -4.28 28.32 -26.83
N ARG A 38 -3.32 28.30 -27.76
CA ARG A 38 -3.49 28.68 -29.15
C ARG A 38 -4.13 27.51 -29.92
N VAL A 39 -5.24 27.76 -30.59
CA VAL A 39 -5.98 26.77 -31.36
C VAL A 39 -6.08 27.21 -32.82
N PRO A 40 -5.26 26.63 -33.72
CA PRO A 40 -5.33 26.91 -35.15
C PRO A 40 -6.61 26.37 -35.78
N LEU A 41 -7.35 27.22 -36.50
CA LEU A 41 -8.64 26.88 -37.10
C LEU A 41 -8.77 27.47 -38.51
N CYS A 42 -9.34 26.68 -39.43
CA CYS A 42 -9.80 27.22 -40.70
C CYS A 42 -10.96 28.19 -40.45
N ILE A 43 -11.01 29.30 -41.18
CA ILE A 43 -12.06 30.32 -41.01
C ILE A 43 -13.48 29.75 -41.15
N THR A 44 -13.66 28.77 -42.04
CA THR A 44 -14.93 28.07 -42.30
C THR A 44 -15.37 27.12 -41.19
N LYS A 45 -14.48 26.78 -40.26
CA LYS A 45 -14.71 25.80 -39.18
C LYS A 45 -14.73 26.41 -37.79
N VAL A 46 -14.57 27.74 -37.68
CA VAL A 46 -14.65 28.47 -36.41
C VAL A 46 -15.99 28.22 -35.71
N ASP A 47 -17.12 28.31 -36.41
CA ASP A 47 -18.44 28.10 -35.79
C ASP A 47 -18.67 26.67 -35.34
N THR A 48 -18.11 25.70 -36.09
CA THR A 48 -18.17 24.28 -35.71
C THR A 48 -17.36 24.02 -34.44
N PHE A 49 -16.22 24.68 -34.32
CA PHE A 49 -15.39 24.61 -33.12
C PHE A 49 -16.10 25.25 -31.92
N LEU A 50 -16.67 26.44 -32.08
CA LEU A 50 -17.38 27.13 -31.00
C LEU A 50 -18.60 26.33 -30.50
N LYS A 51 -19.30 25.63 -31.40
CA LYS A 51 -20.44 24.78 -31.04
C LYS A 51 -20.04 23.50 -30.29
N TYR A 52 -18.85 22.96 -30.56
CA TYR A 52 -18.37 21.69 -29.98
C TYR A 52 -16.97 21.82 -29.36
N SER A 53 -16.70 22.94 -28.69
CA SER A 53 -15.35 23.31 -28.24
C SER A 53 -14.75 22.23 -27.34
N GLU A 54 -15.53 21.72 -26.39
CA GLU A 54 -15.12 20.67 -25.45
C GLU A 54 -14.62 19.40 -26.15
N LYS A 55 -15.26 18.98 -27.24
CA LYS A 55 -14.90 17.77 -27.99
C LYS A 55 -13.50 17.88 -28.60
N TYR A 56 -13.17 19.05 -29.13
CA TYR A 56 -11.87 19.28 -29.76
C TYR A 56 -10.78 19.60 -28.72
N PHE A 57 -11.14 20.26 -27.60
CA PHE A 57 -10.21 20.45 -26.48
C PHE A 57 -9.80 19.15 -25.80
N ALA A 58 -10.74 18.22 -25.58
CA ALA A 58 -10.44 16.93 -24.96
C ALA A 58 -9.42 16.10 -25.76
N ARG A 59 -9.29 16.33 -27.07
CA ARG A 59 -8.26 15.70 -27.91
C ARG A 59 -6.89 16.36 -27.80
N MET A 60 -6.85 17.66 -27.51
CA MET A 60 -5.61 18.43 -27.36
C MET A 60 -5.05 18.42 -25.94
N GLN A 61 -5.82 17.97 -24.94
CA GLN A 61 -5.31 17.84 -23.57
C GLN A 61 -4.31 16.68 -23.47
N PRO A 62 -3.13 16.92 -22.88
CA PRO A 62 -2.17 15.85 -22.64
C PRO A 62 -2.80 14.82 -21.71
N LYS A 63 -2.92 13.57 -22.19
CA LYS A 63 -3.37 12.45 -21.36
C LYS A 63 -2.23 11.99 -20.46
N GLY A 64 -1.92 12.78 -19.43
CA GLY A 64 -0.91 12.48 -18.43
C GLY A 64 -1.52 12.35 -17.04
N ALA A 65 -1.06 11.38 -16.25
CA ALA A 65 -1.52 11.14 -14.89
C ALA A 65 -1.30 12.32 -13.91
N LEU A 66 -0.53 13.33 -14.32
CA LEU A 66 -0.09 14.44 -13.47
C LEU A 66 -0.73 15.79 -13.85
N PHE A 67 -1.37 15.91 -15.01
CA PHE A 67 -1.97 17.16 -15.50
C PHE A 67 -3.44 16.95 -15.84
N GLN A 68 -4.26 16.71 -14.80
CA GLN A 68 -5.71 16.85 -14.91
C GLN A 68 -6.06 18.31 -14.58
N GLU A 69 -6.12 19.17 -15.59
CA GLU A 69 -6.82 20.44 -15.44
C GLU A 69 -8.29 20.11 -15.15
N GLU A 70 -8.77 20.52 -13.98
CA GLU A 70 -10.17 20.36 -13.55
C GLU A 70 -11.08 21.09 -14.54
N MET A 71 -11.57 20.36 -15.55
CA MET A 71 -12.85 20.71 -16.13
C MET A 71 -13.87 20.48 -15.03
N SER A 72 -14.67 21.50 -14.73
CA SER A 72 -15.79 21.50 -13.80
C SER A 72 -16.74 20.36 -14.17
N ALA A 73 -16.40 19.16 -13.72
CA ALA A 73 -17.19 17.98 -13.88
C ALA A 73 -18.41 18.18 -12.97
N PRO A 74 -19.64 17.98 -13.47
CA PRO A 74 -20.82 18.08 -12.63
C PRO A 74 -20.63 17.19 -11.40
N SER A 75 -21.00 17.69 -10.23
CA SER A 75 -20.89 16.99 -8.94
C SER A 75 -21.44 15.56 -9.06
N GLY A 76 -20.54 14.58 -9.22
CA GLY A 76 -20.89 13.17 -9.46
C GLY A 76 -20.19 12.50 -10.64
N ALA A 77 -19.53 13.23 -11.53
CA ALA A 77 -18.70 12.64 -12.59
C ALA A 77 -17.29 12.35 -12.02
N ALA A 78 -17.00 11.06 -11.82
CA ALA A 78 -15.73 10.57 -11.30
C ALA A 78 -14.54 11.20 -12.04
N LEU A 79 -13.74 12.00 -11.33
CA LEU A 79 -12.41 12.45 -11.73
C LEU A 79 -11.69 11.31 -12.42
N GLY A 80 -11.27 11.51 -13.68
CA GLY A 80 -10.49 10.59 -14.53
C GLY A 80 -10.24 9.22 -13.90
N GLY A 81 -11.30 8.41 -13.82
CA GLY A 81 -11.33 7.28 -12.90
C GLY A 81 -10.30 6.23 -13.28
N ILE A 82 -9.49 5.80 -12.32
CA ILE A 82 -8.81 4.50 -12.39
C ILE A 82 -9.87 3.50 -12.86
N SER A 83 -9.59 2.81 -13.97
CA SER A 83 -10.52 1.79 -14.49
C SER A 83 -10.92 0.86 -13.35
N SER A 84 -12.22 0.63 -13.19
CA SER A 84 -12.78 -0.14 -12.07
C SER A 84 -12.05 -1.47 -11.85
N GLY A 85 -11.59 -2.12 -12.93
CA GLY A 85 -10.78 -3.33 -12.86
C GLY A 85 -9.43 -3.13 -12.15
N TRP A 86 -8.72 -2.04 -12.41
CA TRP A 86 -7.46 -1.71 -11.73
C TRP A 86 -7.67 -1.34 -10.27
N PHE A 87 -8.78 -0.69 -9.94
CA PHE A 87 -9.15 -0.42 -8.55
C PHE A 87 -9.42 -1.71 -7.78
N LEU A 88 -10.25 -2.61 -8.33
CA LEU A 88 -10.55 -3.90 -7.72
C LEU A 88 -9.30 -4.79 -7.61
N PHE A 89 -8.43 -4.77 -8.63
CA PHE A 89 -7.15 -5.46 -8.58
C PHE A 89 -6.26 -4.92 -7.45
N GLY A 90 -6.11 -3.59 -7.34
CA GLY A 90 -5.34 -2.98 -6.27
C GLY A 90 -5.89 -3.31 -4.88
N LEU A 91 -7.22 -3.26 -4.72
CA LEU A 91 -7.90 -3.64 -3.48
C LEU A 91 -7.68 -5.12 -3.13
N TYR A 92 -7.72 -6.01 -4.13
CA TYR A 92 -7.41 -7.43 -3.94
C TYR A 92 -5.98 -7.65 -3.49
N VAL A 93 -4.99 -7.03 -4.13
CA VAL A 93 -3.57 -7.15 -3.73
C VAL A 93 -3.35 -6.62 -2.32
N LEU A 94 -3.98 -5.50 -1.95
CA LEU A 94 -3.91 -4.97 -0.58
C LEU A 94 -4.46 -5.97 0.44
N ALA A 95 -5.62 -6.56 0.17
CA ALA A 95 -6.22 -7.58 1.04
C ALA A 95 -5.31 -8.82 1.15
N ALA A 96 -4.79 -9.31 0.01
CA ALA A 96 -3.86 -10.43 -0.04
C ALA A 96 -2.60 -10.19 0.82
N LEU A 97 -2.02 -8.99 0.77
CA LEU A 97 -0.87 -8.63 1.61
C LEU A 97 -1.20 -8.65 3.10
N VAL A 98 -2.38 -8.15 3.50
CA VAL A 98 -2.82 -8.17 4.90
C VAL A 98 -2.97 -9.61 5.39
N PHE A 99 -3.69 -10.46 4.66
CA PHE A 99 -3.87 -11.87 5.05
C PHE A 99 -2.59 -12.69 4.98
N GLY A 100 -1.71 -12.41 4.01
CA GLY A 100 -0.37 -13.00 3.95
C GLY A 100 0.46 -12.65 5.18
N GLY A 101 0.50 -11.36 5.56
CA GLY A 101 1.19 -10.88 6.75
C GLY A 101 0.66 -11.52 8.04
N MET A 102 -0.66 -11.55 8.22
CA MET A 102 -1.30 -12.20 9.38
C MET A 102 -0.98 -13.71 9.43
N SER A 103 -1.02 -14.39 8.29
CA SER A 103 -0.70 -15.82 8.19
C SER A 103 0.77 -16.10 8.53
N GLY A 104 1.69 -15.27 8.04
CA GLY A 104 3.11 -15.35 8.39
C GLY A 104 3.34 -15.14 9.88
N TYR A 105 2.70 -14.13 10.47
CA TYR A 105 2.78 -13.85 11.91
C TYR A 105 2.25 -15.02 12.75
N SER A 106 1.07 -15.55 12.43
CA SER A 106 0.50 -16.72 13.11
C SER A 106 1.34 -17.99 12.93
N ALA A 107 2.04 -18.14 11.79
CA ALA A 107 2.97 -19.24 11.59
C ALA A 107 4.18 -19.12 12.53
N VAL A 108 4.77 -17.93 12.66
CA VAL A 108 5.87 -17.69 13.60
C VAL A 108 5.46 -18.00 15.04
N SER A 109 4.29 -17.50 15.48
CA SER A 109 3.82 -17.73 16.85
C SER A 109 3.55 -19.20 17.16
N LYS A 110 3.31 -20.02 16.13
CA LYS A 110 3.12 -21.47 16.23
C LYS A 110 4.39 -22.29 16.01
N GLY A 111 5.53 -21.66 15.73
CA GLY A 111 6.78 -22.37 15.37
C GLY A 111 6.78 -23.01 13.98
N LEU A 112 5.91 -22.56 13.09
CA LEU A 112 5.84 -23.02 11.70
C LEU A 112 6.74 -22.16 10.80
N LYS A 113 7.18 -22.71 9.66
CA LYS A 113 7.96 -21.97 8.65
C LYS A 113 7.12 -20.79 8.11
N PRO A 114 7.52 -19.52 8.29
CA PRO A 114 6.66 -18.38 7.98
C PRO A 114 6.46 -18.14 6.48
N ILE A 115 7.51 -18.32 5.67
CA ILE A 115 7.49 -18.07 4.22
C ILE A 115 6.36 -18.82 3.49
N PRO A 116 6.20 -20.16 3.62
CA PRO A 116 5.12 -20.85 2.92
C PRO A 116 3.73 -20.42 3.40
N HIS A 117 3.58 -20.15 4.70
CA HIS A 117 2.29 -19.74 5.27
C HIS A 117 1.90 -18.30 4.89
N PHE A 118 2.87 -17.42 4.67
CA PHE A 118 2.64 -16.10 4.07
C PHE A 118 2.04 -16.23 2.67
N PHE A 119 2.62 -17.06 1.80
CA PHE A 119 2.11 -17.24 0.43
C PHE A 119 0.75 -17.92 0.38
N ILE A 120 0.49 -18.87 1.29
CA ILE A 120 -0.84 -19.46 1.48
C ILE A 120 -1.86 -18.36 1.82
N GLY A 121 -1.55 -17.48 2.78
CA GLY A 121 -2.40 -16.35 3.13
C GLY A 121 -2.53 -15.30 2.02
N PHE A 122 -1.50 -15.10 1.20
CA PHE A 122 -1.52 -14.15 0.09
C PHE A 122 -2.42 -14.62 -1.06
N PHE A 123 -2.27 -15.85 -1.53
CA PHE A 123 -3.04 -16.35 -2.68
C PHE A 123 -4.47 -16.76 -2.32
N LEU A 124 -4.68 -17.28 -1.10
CA LEU A 124 -6.01 -17.73 -0.65
C LEU A 124 -6.70 -16.73 0.27
N SER A 125 -6.09 -15.57 0.53
CA SER A 125 -6.61 -14.50 1.39
C SER A 125 -7.14 -15.03 2.73
N ALA A 126 -8.42 -14.79 3.04
CA ALA A 126 -9.07 -15.24 4.26
C ALA A 126 -9.04 -16.76 4.47
N PHE A 127 -9.17 -17.55 3.40
CA PHE A 127 -9.14 -19.02 3.49
C PHE A 127 -7.73 -19.52 3.84
N GLY A 128 -6.70 -18.87 3.29
CA GLY A 128 -5.31 -19.16 3.63
C GLY A 128 -5.03 -18.88 5.10
N TYR A 129 -5.49 -17.75 5.61
CA TYR A 129 -5.35 -17.40 7.01
C TYR A 129 -6.08 -18.39 7.94
N LEU A 130 -7.33 -18.75 7.63
CA LEU A 130 -8.07 -19.77 8.37
C LEU A 130 -7.34 -21.12 8.37
N TYR A 131 -6.77 -21.53 7.24
CA TYR A 131 -5.95 -22.73 7.16
C TYR A 131 -4.76 -22.67 8.12
N VAL A 132 -4.05 -21.53 8.23
CA VAL A 132 -2.94 -21.39 9.19
C VAL A 132 -3.43 -21.49 10.64
N LEU A 133 -4.62 -20.96 10.93
CA LEU A 133 -5.22 -21.02 12.27
C LEU A 133 -5.56 -22.45 12.71
N THR A 134 -5.89 -23.36 11.79
CA THR A 134 -6.19 -24.77 12.15
C THR A 134 -4.95 -25.63 12.35
N ARG A 135 -3.76 -25.16 11.94
CA ARG A 135 -2.51 -25.93 12.15
C ARG A 135 -2.12 -25.96 13.63
N PRO A 136 -1.72 -27.13 14.17
CA PRO A 136 -1.25 -27.23 15.55
C PRO A 136 0.07 -26.45 15.71
N ALA A 137 0.30 -25.90 16.90
CA ALA A 137 1.59 -25.32 17.24
C ALA A 137 2.63 -26.44 17.35
N VAL A 138 3.77 -26.27 16.67
CA VAL A 138 4.88 -27.23 16.64
C VAL A 138 6.01 -26.80 17.57
N ALA A 139 6.14 -25.50 17.85
CA ALA A 139 7.13 -25.00 18.80
C ALA A 139 6.83 -25.50 20.22
N LYS A 140 7.80 -26.22 20.80
CA LYS A 140 7.93 -26.33 22.26
C LYS A 140 8.44 -25.00 22.81
N GLU A 141 7.97 -24.60 23.99
CA GLU A 141 8.47 -23.41 24.70
C GLU A 141 10.01 -23.44 24.72
N GLY A 142 10.66 -22.53 23.99
CA GLY A 142 12.13 -22.45 23.92
C GLY A 142 12.77 -22.55 22.51
N GLU A 143 12.04 -22.93 21.46
CA GLU A 143 12.58 -23.01 20.08
C GLU A 143 12.31 -21.78 19.20
N ILE A 144 11.52 -20.82 19.68
CA ILE A 144 11.19 -19.62 18.90
C ILE A 144 12.39 -18.65 18.93
N PRO A 145 12.89 -18.16 17.76
CA PRO A 145 14.08 -17.32 17.68
C PRO A 145 13.97 -16.04 18.53
N ALA A 146 15.09 -15.68 19.16
CA ALA A 146 15.21 -14.51 20.03
C ALA A 146 14.76 -13.25 19.28
N GLY A 147 13.78 -12.53 19.84
CA GLY A 147 13.21 -11.31 19.24
C GLY A 147 11.76 -11.43 18.75
N LEU A 148 11.23 -12.66 18.59
CA LEU A 148 9.82 -12.91 18.20
C LEU A 148 8.96 -13.50 19.32
N VAL A 149 9.57 -13.80 20.47
CA VAL A 149 8.84 -14.16 21.69
C VAL A 149 8.48 -12.87 22.41
N LYS A 150 7.18 -12.61 22.56
CA LYS A 150 6.65 -11.53 23.39
C LYS A 150 7.28 -11.66 24.79
N VAL A 151 7.64 -10.50 25.36
CA VAL A 151 8.16 -10.28 26.72
C VAL A 151 7.70 -11.40 27.66
N PRO A 152 8.62 -12.09 28.37
CA PRO A 152 8.26 -13.19 29.25
C PRO A 152 7.15 -12.69 30.15
N ALA A 153 5.98 -13.35 30.08
CA ALA A 153 4.94 -13.13 31.06
C ALA A 153 5.63 -13.23 32.41
N THR A 154 5.58 -12.16 33.21
CA THR A 154 6.15 -12.11 34.56
C THR A 154 5.57 -13.28 35.32
N THR A 155 6.33 -14.37 35.34
CA THR A 155 5.86 -15.63 35.88
C THR A 155 5.81 -15.43 37.38
N ALA A 156 4.73 -15.88 38.02
CA ALA A 156 4.53 -15.63 39.44
C ALA A 156 5.78 -16.09 40.23
N PRO A 157 6.32 -15.26 41.12
CA PRO A 157 7.50 -15.62 41.88
C PRO A 157 7.21 -16.80 42.81
N LEU A 158 8.19 -17.67 42.97
CA LEU A 158 8.07 -18.89 43.77
C LEU A 158 8.78 -18.71 45.11
N PRO A 159 8.14 -19.11 46.23
CA PRO A 159 8.79 -19.04 47.54
C PRO A 159 9.89 -20.11 47.65
N CYS A 160 11.03 -19.74 48.22
CA CYS A 160 12.09 -20.67 48.56
C CYS A 160 11.60 -21.66 49.63
N PRO A 161 11.77 -22.99 49.46
CA PRO A 161 11.34 -23.97 50.45
C PRO A 161 12.12 -23.87 51.77
N GLY A 162 13.33 -23.31 51.74
CA GLY A 162 14.18 -23.17 52.94
C GLY A 162 13.91 -21.93 53.78
N CYS A 163 13.55 -20.79 53.18
CA CYS A 163 13.41 -19.52 53.90
C CYS A 163 12.14 -18.72 53.56
N GLY A 164 11.30 -19.19 52.64
CA GLY A 164 10.08 -18.50 52.22
C GLY A 164 10.29 -17.29 51.30
N TYR A 165 11.53 -16.87 51.05
CA TYR A 165 11.82 -15.71 50.19
C TYR A 165 11.35 -15.96 48.75
N THR A 166 10.67 -14.98 48.14
CA THR A 166 10.13 -15.08 46.78
C THR A 166 11.22 -14.85 45.75
N ASN A 167 11.45 -15.84 44.88
CA ASN A 167 12.47 -15.80 43.84
C ASN A 167 11.83 -15.93 42.45
N HIS A 168 12.55 -15.47 41.42
CA HIS A 168 12.15 -15.69 40.03
C HIS A 168 12.20 -17.20 39.70
N PRO A 169 11.28 -17.77 38.91
CA PRO A 169 11.25 -19.20 38.60
C PRO A 169 12.48 -19.75 37.87
N SER A 170 13.31 -18.87 37.29
CA SER A 170 14.60 -19.23 36.67
C SER A 170 15.82 -19.10 37.59
N ALA A 171 15.62 -18.73 38.87
CA ALA A 171 16.70 -18.57 39.83
C ALA A 171 17.27 -19.94 40.23
N LYS A 172 18.60 -20.08 40.13
CA LYS A 172 19.34 -21.28 40.59
C LYS A 172 19.73 -21.22 42.07
N GLN A 173 19.62 -20.04 42.67
CA GLN A 173 19.99 -19.77 44.05
C GLN A 173 18.98 -18.78 44.64
N CYS A 174 18.63 -18.99 45.90
CA CYS A 174 17.75 -18.10 46.64
C CYS A 174 18.50 -16.82 47.02
N VAL A 175 17.92 -15.66 46.69
CA VAL A 175 18.48 -14.35 47.06
C VAL A 175 18.49 -14.13 48.58
N GLY A 176 17.49 -14.65 49.29
CA GLY A 176 17.40 -14.55 50.75
C GLY A 176 18.44 -15.37 51.52
N CYS A 177 18.47 -16.69 51.31
CA CYS A 177 19.30 -17.60 52.13
C CYS A 177 20.51 -18.22 51.40
N GLY A 178 20.72 -17.93 50.11
CA GLY A 178 21.78 -18.55 49.31
C GLY A 178 21.57 -20.03 48.99
N GLY A 179 20.48 -20.64 49.46
CA GLY A 179 20.14 -22.03 49.19
C GLY A 179 19.98 -22.31 47.69
N LYS A 180 20.44 -23.47 47.24
CA LYS A 180 20.28 -23.90 45.85
C LYS A 180 18.80 -24.13 45.54
N LEU A 181 18.34 -23.59 44.42
CA LEU A 181 16.98 -23.76 43.91
C LEU A 181 17.02 -24.56 42.61
N GLU A 182 16.01 -25.40 42.39
CA GLU A 182 15.78 -26.01 41.09
C GLU A 182 14.94 -25.05 40.24
N PRO A 183 15.50 -24.50 39.13
CA PRO A 183 14.78 -23.58 38.28
C PRO A 183 13.70 -24.34 37.50
N MET A 184 12.46 -23.84 37.53
CA MET A 184 11.38 -24.40 36.73
C MET A 184 11.51 -24.04 35.24
N MET A 185 12.24 -22.98 34.93
CA MET A 185 12.46 -22.53 33.56
C MET A 185 13.89 -22.02 33.36
N GLU A 186 14.37 -22.12 32.12
CA GLU A 186 15.69 -21.61 31.75
C GLU A 186 15.69 -20.06 31.76
N SER A 187 16.78 -19.44 32.23
CA SER A 187 16.92 -17.99 32.17
C SER A 187 17.22 -17.55 30.73
N GLU A 188 16.65 -16.42 30.31
CA GLU A 188 16.92 -15.85 28.97
C GLU A 188 18.42 -15.60 28.75
N VAL A 189 19.17 -15.27 29.81
CA VAL A 189 20.63 -15.12 29.76
C VAL A 189 21.32 -16.44 29.44
N ALA A 190 20.93 -17.54 30.09
CA ALA A 190 21.49 -18.86 29.81
C ALA A 190 21.14 -19.32 28.39
N ARG A 191 19.92 -19.04 27.94
CA ARG A 191 19.46 -19.34 26.57
C ARG A 191 20.24 -18.53 25.52
N ALA A 192 20.44 -17.24 25.75
CA ALA A 192 21.22 -16.38 24.86
C ALA A 192 22.68 -16.83 24.75
N MET A 193 23.30 -17.20 25.89
CA MET A 193 24.67 -17.75 25.90
C MET A 193 24.78 -19.04 25.10
N ARG A 194 23.81 -19.97 25.24
CA ARG A 194 23.79 -21.21 24.45
C ARG A 194 23.70 -20.94 22.95
N LEU A 195 22.88 -19.97 22.52
CA LEU A 195 22.75 -19.61 21.09
C LEU A 195 24.05 -19.01 20.51
N LEU A 196 24.84 -18.29 21.32
CA LEU A 196 26.15 -17.79 20.90
C LEU A 196 27.17 -18.92 20.72
N GLU A 197 27.10 -19.96 21.56
CA GLU A 197 27.98 -21.13 21.47
C GLU A 197 27.67 -21.98 20.24
N THR A 198 26.39 -22.17 19.88
CA THR A 198 26.00 -22.98 18.71
C THR A 198 26.29 -22.30 17.36
N ASN A 199 26.50 -20.98 17.34
CA ASN A 199 26.80 -20.22 16.11
C ASN A 199 28.29 -19.91 15.92
N ARG A 200 29.16 -20.52 16.74
CA ARG A 200 30.61 -20.38 16.65
C ARG A 200 31.23 -21.61 15.99
#